data_AF-A0A669CE21-F1
#
_entry.id   AF-A0A669CE21-F1
#
_cell.length_a   1.000
_cell.length_b   1.000
_cell.length_c   1.000
_cell.angle_alpha   90.00
_cell.angle_beta   90.00
_cell.angle_gamma   90.00
#
_symmetry.space_group_name_H-M   'P 1'
#
loop_
_entity.id
_entity.type
_entity.pdbx_description
1 polymer ?
#
loop_
_entity_poly.entity_id
_entity_poly.type
_entity_poly.pdbx_seq_one_letter_code
_entity_poly.pdbx_strand_id
1 'polypeptide(L)'
;DRDKMLHNTSKIIQVKGSRPGKNVQLTENEIRGLCLKSREIFLSQPILLELEAPLKICGDVHGQYYDLLRLFEYGGFPPESNYLFLGDYVDRGKQSLETICLLLAYKIKYPENFFLLRGNHECASINRIYGFYDECKRRYNIKLWKTFTDCFNCLPVAAIVDEKIFCCHGGLSPDLQSMEQVRRVMRPTDVPDQGLLCDLLWADPDKDVLGWGENDRGVSFTFGADVVTKFLHKHDMDLICRCFRGKCLDSGSDTAAKNLLTH
;
A
#
# COMPACT_ATOMS: atom_id res chain seq x y z
N ASP A 1 6.28 14.76 21.68
CA ASP A 1 6.47 13.71 20.66
C ASP A 1 5.14 13.13 20.21
N ARG A 2 4.31 12.59 21.14
CA ARG A 2 2.93 12.16 20.89
C ARG A 2 1.95 13.30 20.60
N ASP A 3 2.05 14.42 21.32
CA ASP A 3 1.13 15.56 21.16
C ASP A 3 1.26 16.26 19.79
N LYS A 4 2.48 16.30 19.25
CA LYS A 4 2.71 16.80 17.88
C LYS A 4 2.06 15.88 16.83
N MET A 5 2.02 14.57 17.06
CA MET A 5 1.37 13.62 16.16
C MET A 5 -0.15 13.67 16.27
N LEU A 6 -0.69 13.83 17.48
CA LEU A 6 -2.11 14.14 17.70
C LEU A 6 -2.51 15.43 16.98
N HIS A 7 -1.69 16.47 17.09
CA HIS A 7 -1.89 17.73 16.39
C HIS A 7 -1.89 17.58 14.87
N ASN A 8 -0.93 16.85 14.31
CA ASN A 8 -0.86 16.58 12.87
C ASN A 8 -2.08 15.79 12.39
N THR A 9 -2.45 14.72 13.09
CA THR A 9 -3.62 13.90 12.75
C THR A 9 -4.90 14.74 12.78
N SER A 10 -5.10 15.53 13.85
CA SER A 10 -6.26 16.42 13.99
C SER A 10 -6.31 17.49 12.90
N LYS A 11 -5.19 18.13 12.57
CA LYS A 11 -5.10 19.12 11.47
C LYS A 11 -5.51 18.53 10.12
N ILE A 12 -5.04 17.32 9.82
CA ILE A 12 -5.29 16.66 8.54
C ILE A 12 -6.79 16.30 8.45
N ILE A 13 -7.36 15.72 9.51
CA ILE A 13 -8.78 15.33 9.57
C ILE A 13 -9.73 16.55 9.61
N GLN A 14 -9.33 17.70 10.14
CA GLN A 14 -10.19 18.90 10.27
C GLN A 14 -10.82 19.35 8.94
N VAL A 15 -10.21 18.98 7.81
CA VAL A 15 -10.66 19.36 6.46
C VAL A 15 -11.87 18.53 5.98
N LYS A 16 -12.24 17.46 6.69
CA LYS A 16 -13.39 16.57 6.41
C LYS A 16 -14.71 17.31 6.15
N GLY A 17 -15.01 18.36 6.92
CA GLY A 17 -16.24 19.17 6.74
C GLY A 17 -16.12 20.30 5.71
N SER A 18 -14.98 20.42 5.04
CA SER A 18 -14.75 21.45 4.02
C SER A 18 -15.08 20.96 2.62
N ARG A 19 -15.15 21.88 1.66
CA ARG A 19 -15.34 21.56 0.24
C ARG A 19 -14.22 20.61 -0.27
N PRO A 20 -14.56 19.51 -0.95
CA PRO A 20 -13.59 18.62 -1.61
C PRO A 20 -12.53 19.38 -2.41
N GLY A 21 -11.27 18.98 -2.26
CA GLY A 21 -10.12 19.66 -2.86
C GLY A 21 -9.47 20.73 -1.99
N LYS A 22 -10.00 21.04 -0.79
CA LYS A 22 -9.28 21.94 0.15
C LYS A 22 -8.02 21.24 0.66
N ASN A 23 -6.89 21.93 0.54
CA ASN A 23 -5.58 21.45 1.00
C ASN A 23 -5.43 21.60 2.52
N VAL A 24 -4.67 20.68 3.12
CA VAL A 24 -4.20 20.80 4.50
C VAL A 24 -2.87 21.56 4.48
N GLN A 25 -2.74 22.54 5.36
CA GLN A 25 -1.50 23.32 5.50
C GLN A 25 -0.59 22.65 6.54
N LEU A 26 0.31 21.79 6.06
CA LEU A 26 1.42 21.24 6.84
C LEU A 26 2.71 21.97 6.48
N THR A 27 3.56 22.21 7.46
CA THR A 27 4.91 22.72 7.20
C THR A 27 5.79 21.60 6.65
N GLU A 28 6.82 21.96 5.87
CA GLU A 28 7.81 21.00 5.36
C GLU A 28 8.44 20.15 6.48
N ASN A 29 8.71 20.76 7.64
CA ASN A 29 9.29 20.08 8.79
C ASN A 29 8.31 19.07 9.43
N GLU A 30 7.01 19.37 9.45
CA GLU A 30 5.99 18.42 9.92
C GLU A 30 5.96 17.19 9.00
N ILE A 31 5.93 17.39 7.68
CA ILE A 31 5.92 16.29 6.71
C ILE A 31 7.21 15.47 6.78
N ARG A 32 8.39 16.13 6.84
CA ARG A 32 9.67 15.45 7.01
C ARG A 32 9.69 14.62 8.29
N GLY A 33 9.13 15.14 9.38
CA GLY A 33 8.98 14.42 10.64
C GLY A 33 8.13 13.15 10.50
N LEU A 34 7.02 13.22 9.75
CA LEU A 34 6.19 12.06 9.43
C LEU A 34 7.01 11.00 8.69
N CYS A 35 7.66 11.36 7.58
CA CYS A 35 8.45 10.42 6.78
C CYS A 35 9.57 9.75 7.57
N LEU A 36 10.34 10.53 8.35
CA LEU A 36 11.45 9.98 9.12
C LEU A 36 10.95 9.02 10.21
N LYS A 37 9.88 9.38 10.92
CA LYS A 37 9.37 8.56 12.02
C LYS A 37 8.66 7.29 11.54
N SER A 38 7.87 7.39 10.48
CA SER A 38 7.26 6.20 9.87
C SER A 38 8.30 5.26 9.27
N ARG A 39 9.36 5.81 8.66
CA ARG A 39 10.48 5.03 8.14
C ARG A 39 11.16 4.18 9.21
N GLU A 40 11.40 4.75 10.40
CA GLU A 40 11.94 3.99 11.54
C GLU A 40 11.03 2.80 11.90
N ILE A 41 9.71 3.03 11.96
CA ILE A 41 8.71 1.99 12.28
C ILE A 41 8.69 0.91 11.21
N PHE A 42 8.71 1.28 9.92
CA PHE A 42 8.73 0.29 8.85
C PHE A 42 9.98 -0.58 8.90
N LEU A 43 11.15 0.00 9.21
CA LEU A 43 12.40 -0.75 9.35
C LEU A 43 12.43 -1.64 10.59
N SER A 44 11.72 -1.28 11.66
CA SER A 44 11.60 -2.14 12.85
C SER A 44 10.62 -3.29 12.69
N GLN A 45 9.66 -3.18 11.76
CA GLN A 45 8.70 -4.24 11.45
C GLN A 45 9.20 -5.11 10.29
N PRO A 46 8.78 -6.38 10.16
CA PRO A 46 9.15 -7.24 9.04
C PRO A 46 8.76 -6.67 7.67
N ILE A 47 9.47 -7.05 6.60
CA ILE A 47 9.08 -6.70 5.22
C ILE A 47 7.91 -7.54 4.70
N LEU A 48 7.79 -8.77 5.21
CA LEU A 48 6.63 -9.63 5.10
C LEU A 48 5.91 -9.58 6.45
N LEU A 49 4.83 -8.82 6.53
CA LEU A 49 4.08 -8.66 7.78
C LEU A 49 3.31 -9.94 8.10
N GLU A 50 3.18 -10.24 9.39
CA GLU A 50 2.33 -11.31 9.90
C GLU A 50 1.28 -10.65 10.80
N LEU A 51 0.01 -10.71 10.39
CA LEU A 51 -1.08 -9.92 10.94
C LEU A 51 -2.24 -10.83 11.36
N GLU A 52 -3.06 -10.34 12.29
CA GLU A 52 -4.22 -11.07 12.82
C GLU A 52 -5.53 -10.31 12.54
N ALA A 53 -6.63 -11.04 12.39
CA ALA A 53 -7.98 -10.46 12.37
C ALA A 53 -8.43 -9.99 13.77
N PRO A 54 -9.37 -9.01 13.87
CA PRO A 54 -10.10 -8.36 12.78
C PRO A 54 -9.27 -7.28 12.08
N LEU A 55 -9.35 -7.22 10.75
CA LEU A 55 -8.56 -6.32 9.90
C LEU A 55 -9.38 -5.87 8.68
N LYS A 56 -9.32 -4.57 8.36
CA LYS A 56 -9.92 -4.01 7.13
C LYS A 56 -8.83 -3.82 6.08
N ILE A 57 -8.99 -4.45 4.93
CA ILE A 57 -8.00 -4.40 3.85
C ILE A 57 -8.47 -3.41 2.78
N CYS A 58 -7.61 -2.46 2.43
CA CYS A 58 -7.92 -1.36 1.51
C CYS A 58 -6.98 -1.37 0.31
N GLY A 59 -7.54 -1.10 -0.87
CA GLY A 59 -6.79 -1.01 -2.13
C GLY A 59 -6.22 0.37 -2.44
N ASP A 60 -6.05 0.64 -3.74
CA ASP A 60 -5.50 1.87 -4.31
C ASP A 60 -6.25 3.11 -3.80
N VAL A 61 -5.50 4.16 -3.47
CA VAL A 61 -6.07 5.46 -3.03
C VAL A 61 -5.77 6.56 -4.03
N HIS A 62 -4.59 6.56 -4.66
CA HIS A 62 -4.19 7.50 -5.71
C HIS A 62 -4.54 8.97 -5.41
N GLY A 63 -4.16 9.46 -4.23
CA GLY A 63 -4.39 10.86 -3.84
C GLY A 63 -5.85 11.31 -3.77
N GLN A 64 -6.81 10.38 -3.72
CA GLN A 64 -8.25 10.64 -3.52
C GLN A 64 -8.58 10.88 -2.04
N TYR A 65 -7.97 11.93 -1.47
CA TYR A 65 -7.98 12.19 -0.03
C TYR A 65 -9.37 12.23 0.63
N TYR A 66 -10.37 12.81 -0.03
CA TYR A 66 -11.73 12.87 0.52
C TYR A 66 -12.44 11.52 0.49
N ASP A 67 -12.15 10.67 -0.49
CA ASP A 67 -12.67 9.31 -0.53
C ASP A 67 -12.01 8.46 0.55
N LEU A 68 -10.71 8.67 0.83
CA LEU A 68 -10.04 8.07 1.99
C LEU A 68 -10.68 8.49 3.33
N LEU A 69 -11.04 9.77 3.48
CA LEU A 69 -11.74 10.22 4.70
C LEU A 69 -13.10 9.54 4.86
N ARG A 70 -13.84 9.37 3.76
CA ARG A 70 -15.11 8.63 3.76
C ARG A 70 -14.89 7.15 4.07
N LEU A 71 -13.85 6.52 3.56
CA LEU A 71 -13.50 5.14 3.89
C LEU A 71 -13.32 4.97 5.40
N PHE A 72 -12.66 5.91 6.08
CA PHE A 72 -12.56 5.88 7.55
C PHE A 72 -13.88 6.21 8.27
N GLU A 73 -14.75 7.04 7.67
CA GLU A 73 -16.10 7.28 8.22
C GLU A 73 -16.96 6.02 8.26
N TYR A 74 -16.97 5.26 7.16
CA TYR A 74 -17.74 4.02 7.07
C TYR A 74 -17.04 2.86 7.77
N GLY A 75 -15.71 2.81 7.68
CA GLY A 75 -14.90 1.73 8.23
C GLY A 75 -14.59 1.85 9.72
N GLY A 76 -14.74 3.02 10.33
CA GLY A 76 -14.30 3.31 11.70
C GLY A 76 -12.90 3.94 11.71
N PHE A 77 -12.74 5.06 12.40
CA PHE A 77 -11.44 5.75 12.43
C PHE A 77 -10.44 5.00 13.31
N PRO A 78 -9.16 4.87 12.93
CA PRO A 78 -8.15 4.27 13.82
C PRO A 78 -8.09 4.97 15.20
N PRO A 79 -8.15 4.21 16.32
CA PRO A 79 -7.89 2.77 16.44
C PRO A 79 -9.17 1.92 16.57
N GLU A 80 -10.35 2.45 16.22
CA GLU A 80 -11.62 1.70 16.28
C GLU A 80 -11.60 0.46 15.38
N SER A 81 -10.82 0.49 14.31
CA SER A 81 -10.59 -0.64 13.42
C SER A 81 -9.13 -0.73 13.01
N ASN A 82 -8.64 -1.96 12.83
CA ASN A 82 -7.32 -2.22 12.29
C ASN A 82 -7.37 -2.13 10.76
N TYR A 83 -6.30 -1.62 10.15
CA TYR A 83 -6.23 -1.42 8.71
C TYR A 83 -4.95 -1.99 8.09
N LEU A 84 -5.09 -2.58 6.91
CA LEU A 84 -4.00 -2.91 6.00
C LEU A 84 -4.29 -2.27 4.65
N PHE A 85 -3.42 -1.35 4.21
CA PHE A 85 -3.50 -0.83 2.84
C PHE A 85 -2.51 -1.55 1.92
N LEU A 86 -2.95 -1.84 0.70
CA LEU A 86 -2.20 -2.62 -0.28
C LEU A 86 -1.30 -1.78 -1.21
N GLY A 87 -1.08 -0.49 -0.92
CA GLY A 87 -0.22 0.39 -1.74
C GLY A 87 -1.00 1.39 -2.61
N ASP A 88 -0.28 2.07 -3.50
CA ASP A 88 -0.78 3.06 -4.44
C ASP A 88 -1.51 4.22 -3.76
N TYR A 89 -0.79 4.89 -2.87
CA TYR A 89 -1.26 6.04 -2.10
C TYR A 89 -1.21 7.34 -2.89
N VAL A 90 -0.19 7.46 -3.74
CA VAL A 90 0.15 8.70 -4.45
C VAL A 90 -0.13 8.59 -5.95
N ASP A 91 0.11 9.70 -6.66
CA ASP A 91 -0.10 9.88 -8.09
C ASP A 91 -1.58 9.85 -8.53
N ARG A 92 -1.82 10.28 -9.78
CA ARG A 92 -3.11 10.32 -10.50
C ARG A 92 -4.20 11.21 -9.90
N GLY A 93 -4.30 11.31 -8.58
CA GLY A 93 -5.19 12.22 -7.87
C GLY A 93 -4.59 13.59 -7.58
N LYS A 94 -5.38 14.45 -6.94
CA LYS A 94 -5.07 15.86 -6.72
C LYS A 94 -4.43 16.16 -5.35
N GLN A 95 -4.52 15.22 -4.41
CA GLN A 95 -4.15 15.42 -3.00
C GLN A 95 -3.36 14.22 -2.46
N SER A 96 -2.28 13.84 -3.17
CA SER A 96 -1.42 12.74 -2.76
C SER A 96 -0.70 13.08 -1.46
N LEU A 97 -0.29 14.34 -1.27
CA LEU A 97 0.38 14.80 -0.05
C LEU A 97 -0.50 14.62 1.19
N GLU A 98 -1.76 15.06 1.16
CA GLU A 98 -2.69 14.86 2.28
C GLU A 98 -2.93 13.38 2.56
N THR A 99 -3.13 12.60 1.49
CA THR A 99 -3.35 11.15 1.55
C THR A 99 -2.21 10.45 2.29
N ILE A 100 -0.98 10.58 1.79
CA ILE A 100 0.17 9.91 2.39
C ILE A 100 0.48 10.48 3.78
N CYS A 101 0.34 11.78 4.02
CA CYS A 101 0.58 12.35 5.34
C CYS A 101 -0.39 11.80 6.39
N LEU A 102 -1.67 11.61 6.05
CA LEU A 102 -2.64 11.00 6.96
C LEU A 102 -2.27 9.55 7.28
N LEU A 103 -1.95 8.76 6.25
CA LEU A 103 -1.58 7.35 6.41
C LEU A 103 -0.31 7.19 7.27
N LEU A 104 0.72 7.99 7.03
CA LEU A 104 1.93 7.98 7.85
C LEU A 104 1.67 8.46 9.28
N ALA A 105 0.82 9.46 9.48
CA ALA A 105 0.42 9.90 10.81
C ALA A 105 -0.28 8.78 11.59
N TYR A 106 -1.19 8.03 10.95
CA TYR A 106 -1.81 6.86 11.57
C TYR A 106 -0.82 5.74 11.82
N LYS A 107 0.11 5.47 10.89
CA LYS A 107 1.16 4.47 11.11
C LYS A 107 2.01 4.78 12.34
N ILE A 108 2.35 6.05 12.55
CA ILE A 108 3.12 6.48 13.72
C ILE A 108 2.28 6.39 15.00
N LYS A 109 1.00 6.74 14.91
CA LYS A 109 0.10 6.78 16.06
C LYS A 109 -0.33 5.39 16.54
N TYR A 110 -0.54 4.46 15.61
CA TYR A 110 -1.04 3.11 15.85
C TYR A 110 -0.20 2.06 15.08
N PRO A 111 1.09 1.90 15.43
CA PRO A 111 2.02 1.07 14.66
C PRO A 111 1.63 -0.40 14.58
N GLU A 112 0.88 -0.89 15.57
CA GLU A 112 0.42 -2.29 15.69
C GLU A 112 -1.03 -2.50 15.24
N ASN A 113 -1.71 -1.46 14.75
CA ASN A 113 -3.11 -1.53 14.28
C ASN A 113 -3.28 -0.97 12.86
N PHE A 114 -2.26 -0.33 12.31
CA PHE A 114 -2.33 0.35 11.02
C PHE A 114 -1.10 -0.02 10.18
N PHE A 115 -1.34 -0.67 9.04
CA PHE A 115 -0.31 -1.28 8.21
C PHE A 115 -0.42 -0.77 6.77
N LEU A 116 0.74 -0.57 6.15
CA LEU A 116 0.89 0.01 4.82
C LEU A 116 1.86 -0.86 4.04
N LEU A 117 1.40 -1.46 2.95
CA LEU A 117 2.27 -2.15 1.99
C LEU A 117 2.77 -1.18 0.91
N ARG A 118 3.73 -1.62 0.12
CA ARG A 118 4.28 -0.87 -1.00
C ARG A 118 3.51 -1.19 -2.27
N GLY A 119 2.96 -0.17 -2.93
CA GLY A 119 2.47 -0.26 -4.31
C GLY A 119 3.55 0.12 -5.31
N ASN A 120 3.26 -0.04 -6.60
CA ASN A 120 4.20 0.33 -7.66
C ASN A 120 4.34 1.85 -7.82
N HIS A 121 3.38 2.64 -7.35
CA HIS A 121 3.50 4.10 -7.30
C HIS A 121 4.35 4.61 -6.12
N GLU A 122 4.69 3.76 -5.15
CA GLU A 122 5.65 4.07 -4.08
C GLU A 122 7.12 3.78 -4.51
N CYS A 123 7.46 4.08 -5.76
CA CYS A 123 8.84 4.07 -6.25
C CYS A 123 9.17 5.34 -7.06
N ALA A 124 10.45 5.72 -7.05
CA ALA A 124 10.88 7.01 -7.59
C ALA A 124 10.65 7.14 -9.09
N SER A 125 10.85 6.07 -9.86
CA SER A 125 10.71 6.08 -11.32
C SER A 125 9.26 6.36 -11.75
N ILE A 126 8.28 5.81 -11.03
CA ILE A 126 6.85 5.96 -11.34
C ILE A 126 6.31 7.31 -10.82
N ASN A 127 6.50 7.60 -9.54
CA ASN A 127 5.92 8.83 -8.98
C ASN A 127 6.65 10.12 -9.37
N ARG A 128 7.75 9.99 -10.12
CA ARG A 128 8.40 11.09 -10.83
C ARG A 128 7.56 11.63 -11.99
N ILE A 129 6.76 10.78 -12.62
CA ILE A 129 6.06 11.08 -13.89
C ILE A 129 4.53 11.09 -13.75
N TYR A 130 3.95 10.42 -12.75
CA TYR A 130 2.49 10.28 -12.60
C TYR A 130 1.83 11.27 -11.62
N GLY A 131 2.60 12.24 -11.11
CA GLY A 131 2.07 13.47 -10.50
C GLY A 131 2.64 13.84 -9.13
N PHE A 132 3.11 12.89 -8.33
CA PHE A 132 3.51 13.16 -6.94
C PHE A 132 4.75 14.05 -6.84
N TYR A 133 5.74 13.83 -7.71
CA TYR A 133 6.91 14.71 -7.80
C TYR A 133 6.50 16.16 -8.09
N ASP A 134 5.61 16.36 -9.06
CA ASP A 134 5.15 17.70 -9.45
C ASP A 134 4.31 18.33 -8.33
N GLU A 135 3.52 17.54 -7.60
CA GLU A 135 2.79 18.00 -6.42
C GLU A 135 3.74 18.48 -5.32
N CYS A 136 4.77 17.69 -4.99
CA CYS A 136 5.80 18.04 -4.01
C CYS A 136 6.57 19.29 -4.43
N LYS A 137 7.01 19.37 -5.69
CA LYS A 137 7.75 20.51 -6.23
C LYS A 137 6.93 21.79 -6.22
N ARG A 138 5.63 21.71 -6.55
CA ARG A 138 4.73 22.86 -6.61
C ARG A 138 4.38 23.40 -5.23
N ARG A 139 4.17 22.54 -4.24
CA ARG A 139 3.71 22.92 -2.89
C ARG A 139 4.84 23.15 -1.90
N TYR A 140 5.97 22.48 -2.10
CA TYR A 140 7.13 22.52 -1.23
C TYR A 140 8.40 22.60 -2.08
N ASN A 141 9.16 21.51 -2.19
CA ASN A 141 10.39 21.44 -2.96
C ASN A 141 10.75 19.99 -3.33
N ILE A 142 11.77 19.84 -4.18
CA ILE A 142 12.25 18.53 -4.66
C ILE A 142 12.90 17.71 -3.53
N LYS A 143 13.48 18.35 -2.51
CA LYS A 143 14.11 17.66 -1.38
C LYS A 143 13.07 16.92 -0.54
N LEU A 144 11.86 17.46 -0.41
CA LEU A 144 10.77 16.78 0.26
C LEU A 144 10.33 15.52 -0.49
N TRP A 145 10.25 15.56 -1.83
CA TRP A 145 9.98 14.36 -2.64
C TRP A 145 11.03 13.26 -2.40
N LYS A 146 12.33 13.61 -2.36
CA LYS A 146 13.39 12.65 -2.02
C LYS A 146 13.22 12.05 -0.63
N THR A 147 12.75 12.85 0.33
CA THR A 147 12.45 12.36 1.69
C THR A 147 11.30 11.34 1.67
N PHE A 148 10.27 11.54 0.84
CA PHE A 148 9.24 10.54 0.63
C PHE A 148 9.79 9.28 -0.03
N THR A 149 10.64 9.40 -1.05
CA THR A 149 11.33 8.26 -1.67
C THR A 149 12.08 7.41 -0.64
N ASP A 150 12.85 8.05 0.26
CA ASP A 150 13.57 7.35 1.33
C ASP A 150 12.63 6.61 2.29
N CYS A 151 11.43 7.16 2.54
CA CYS A 151 10.40 6.51 3.34
C CYS A 151 9.75 5.34 2.60
N PHE A 152 9.39 5.52 1.32
CA PHE A 152 8.76 4.50 0.48
C PHE A 152 9.68 3.29 0.25
N ASN A 153 10.98 3.52 0.12
CA ASN A 153 11.98 2.46 0.01
C ASN A 153 12.04 1.54 1.25
N CYS A 154 11.40 1.93 2.36
CA CYS A 154 11.31 1.14 3.58
C CYS A 154 9.96 0.45 3.78
N LEU A 155 8.97 0.63 2.91
CA LEU A 155 7.68 -0.02 3.06
C LEU A 155 7.79 -1.56 3.00
N PRO A 156 7.04 -2.30 3.83
CA PRO A 156 6.78 -3.73 3.64
C PRO A 156 6.14 -4.00 2.27
N VAL A 157 6.36 -5.19 1.71
CA VAL A 157 5.94 -5.51 0.34
C VAL A 157 4.81 -6.52 0.28
N ALA A 158 4.61 -7.27 1.36
CA ALA A 158 3.53 -8.24 1.50
C ALA A 158 3.12 -8.39 2.97
N ALA A 159 1.94 -8.96 3.18
CA ALA A 159 1.47 -9.41 4.49
C ALA A 159 0.85 -10.80 4.39
N ILE A 160 0.83 -11.54 5.49
CA ILE A 160 0.05 -12.75 5.67
C ILE A 160 -0.91 -12.48 6.83
N VAL A 161 -2.21 -12.65 6.60
CA VAL A 161 -3.25 -12.46 7.62
C VAL A 161 -3.75 -13.83 8.09
N ASP A 162 -3.75 -14.05 9.40
CA ASP A 162 -4.17 -15.30 10.07
C ASP A 162 -3.53 -16.55 9.46
N GLU A 163 -2.29 -16.45 8.96
CA GLU A 163 -1.58 -17.53 8.23
C GLU A 163 -2.28 -18.01 6.93
N LYS A 164 -3.43 -17.44 6.56
CA LYS A 164 -4.31 -17.93 5.48
C LYS A 164 -4.46 -16.99 4.30
N ILE A 165 -4.27 -15.69 4.46
CA ILE A 165 -4.47 -14.71 3.38
C ILE A 165 -3.15 -14.05 3.03
N PHE A 166 -2.63 -14.29 1.82
CA PHE A 166 -1.46 -13.58 1.29
C PHE A 166 -1.89 -12.26 0.66
N CYS A 167 -1.32 -11.16 1.15
CA CYS A 167 -1.62 -9.80 0.72
C CYS A 167 -0.41 -9.18 0.03
N CYS A 168 -0.59 -8.65 -1.17
CA CYS A 168 0.43 -7.84 -1.87
C CYS A 168 -0.26 -6.80 -2.77
N HIS A 169 0.50 -5.88 -3.37
CA HIS A 169 -0.09 -4.92 -4.31
C HIS A 169 -0.40 -5.59 -5.66
N GLY A 170 0.67 -5.98 -6.35
CA GLY A 170 0.67 -6.64 -7.65
C GLY A 170 0.22 -8.09 -7.51
N GLY A 171 1.10 -9.05 -7.63
CA GLY A 171 0.65 -10.44 -7.60
C GLY A 171 1.77 -11.41 -7.33
N LEU A 172 1.62 -12.62 -7.88
CA LEU A 172 2.63 -13.65 -7.73
C LEU A 172 3.83 -13.40 -8.65
N SER A 173 4.95 -14.01 -8.31
CA SER A 173 6.17 -14.04 -9.14
C SER A 173 6.54 -15.48 -9.49
N PRO A 174 7.05 -15.76 -10.71
CA PRO A 174 7.65 -17.07 -11.01
C PRO A 174 8.85 -17.36 -10.10
N ASP A 175 9.51 -16.32 -9.60
CA ASP A 175 10.64 -16.43 -8.68
C ASP A 175 10.20 -16.70 -7.24
N LEU A 176 8.92 -16.55 -6.89
CA LEU A 176 8.41 -16.77 -5.53
C LEU A 176 8.18 -18.25 -5.26
N GLN A 177 9.20 -18.90 -4.70
CA GLN A 177 9.16 -20.31 -4.31
C GLN A 177 9.02 -20.51 -2.79
N SER A 178 9.50 -19.56 -2.00
CA SER A 178 9.40 -19.56 -0.54
C SER A 178 9.22 -18.14 -0.01
N MET A 179 8.44 -17.99 1.06
CA MET A 179 8.27 -16.72 1.77
C MET A 179 9.58 -16.17 2.33
N GLU A 180 10.58 -17.04 2.56
CA GLU A 180 11.94 -16.62 2.93
C GLU A 180 12.59 -15.71 1.89
N GLN A 181 12.23 -15.85 0.61
CA GLN A 181 12.75 -14.96 -0.43
C GLN A 181 12.23 -13.53 -0.23
N VAL A 182 10.98 -13.38 0.19
CA VAL A 182 10.41 -12.06 0.55
C VAL A 182 11.08 -11.53 1.81
N ARG A 183 11.24 -12.36 2.85
CA ARG A 183 11.86 -11.96 4.12
C ARG A 183 13.31 -11.49 3.98
N ARG A 184 14.04 -12.00 2.98
CA ARG A 184 15.45 -11.65 2.70
C ARG A 184 15.64 -10.35 1.90
N VAL A 185 14.56 -9.75 1.39
CA VAL A 185 14.66 -8.46 0.72
C VAL A 185 15.04 -7.39 1.74
N MET A 186 16.23 -6.82 1.57
CA MET A 186 16.77 -5.78 2.46
C MET A 186 16.13 -4.42 2.18
N ARG A 187 15.94 -3.62 3.23
CA ARG A 187 15.44 -2.24 3.13
C ARG A 187 16.46 -1.26 3.73
N PRO A 188 16.58 -0.03 3.20
CA PRO A 188 15.84 0.54 2.07
C PRO A 188 16.25 -0.09 0.72
N THR A 189 15.30 -0.27 -0.19
CA THR A 189 15.56 -0.74 -1.57
C THR A 189 14.69 0.00 -2.57
N ASP A 190 15.20 0.19 -3.78
CA ASP A 190 14.36 0.60 -4.91
C ASP A 190 13.63 -0.62 -5.50
N VAL A 191 12.64 -0.38 -6.36
CA VAL A 191 11.93 -1.43 -7.10
C VAL A 191 12.69 -1.70 -8.40
N PRO A 192 13.22 -2.93 -8.62
CA PRO A 192 13.88 -3.28 -9.86
C PRO A 192 12.90 -3.31 -11.03
N ASP A 193 13.43 -3.31 -12.25
CA ASP A 193 12.67 -3.47 -13.50
C ASP A 193 12.15 -4.90 -13.71
N GLN A 194 12.76 -5.90 -13.08
CA GLN A 194 12.35 -7.31 -13.15
C GLN A 194 12.62 -8.09 -11.85
N GLY A 195 12.05 -9.29 -11.77
CA GLY A 195 12.24 -10.26 -10.68
C GLY A 195 11.27 -10.08 -9.51
N LEU A 196 11.46 -10.89 -8.46
CA LEU A 196 10.52 -11.03 -7.33
C LEU A 196 9.88 -9.72 -6.83
N LEU A 197 10.68 -8.69 -6.51
CA LEU A 197 10.14 -7.45 -5.97
C LEU A 197 9.35 -6.64 -7.02
N CYS A 198 9.76 -6.69 -8.29
CA CYS A 198 8.99 -6.09 -9.37
C CYS A 198 7.63 -6.79 -9.47
N ASP A 199 7.62 -8.11 -9.52
CA ASP A 199 6.41 -8.90 -9.74
C ASP A 199 5.38 -8.77 -8.61
N LEU A 200 5.83 -8.75 -7.34
CA LEU A 200 4.97 -8.50 -6.19
C LEU A 200 4.22 -7.16 -6.25
N LEU A 201 4.73 -6.20 -7.03
CA LEU A 201 4.16 -4.87 -7.20
C LEU A 201 3.50 -4.67 -8.58
N TRP A 202 3.72 -5.55 -9.57
CA TRP A 202 3.29 -5.29 -10.95
C TRP A 202 2.50 -6.44 -11.61
N ALA A 203 2.69 -7.69 -11.19
CA ALA A 203 2.11 -8.84 -11.86
C ALA A 203 0.58 -8.81 -11.81
N ASP A 204 -0.10 -9.20 -12.89
CA ASP A 204 -1.56 -9.19 -12.99
C ASP A 204 -2.13 -10.61 -13.18
N PRO A 205 -3.30 -10.93 -12.65
CA PRO A 205 -3.95 -12.18 -12.97
C PRO A 205 -4.64 -12.09 -14.33
N ASP A 206 -4.57 -13.17 -15.11
CA ASP A 206 -5.26 -13.31 -16.39
C ASP A 206 -5.96 -14.67 -16.47
N LYS A 207 -7.28 -14.62 -16.71
CA LYS A 207 -8.13 -15.83 -16.80
C LYS A 207 -7.92 -16.61 -18.09
N ASP A 208 -7.38 -15.96 -19.12
CA ASP A 208 -7.20 -16.52 -20.45
C ASP A 208 -5.78 -17.11 -20.62
N VAL A 209 -4.94 -17.00 -19.57
CA VAL A 209 -3.57 -17.53 -19.49
C VAL A 209 -3.51 -18.80 -18.65
N LEU A 210 -2.78 -19.80 -19.13
CA LEU A 210 -2.37 -20.98 -18.37
C LEU A 210 -0.90 -20.83 -17.96
N GLY A 211 -0.60 -20.86 -16.66
CA GLY A 211 0.75 -20.58 -16.16
C GLY A 211 1.05 -19.08 -16.16
N TRP A 212 2.14 -18.69 -16.80
CA TRP A 212 2.62 -17.29 -16.87
C TRP A 212 2.49 -16.76 -18.29
N GLY A 213 2.10 -15.49 -18.43
CA GLY A 213 1.95 -14.80 -19.71
C GLY A 213 2.64 -13.44 -19.72
N GLU A 214 2.66 -12.82 -20.90
CA GLU A 214 3.10 -11.44 -21.04
C GLU A 214 2.10 -10.48 -20.37
N ASN A 215 2.61 -9.35 -19.87
CA ASN A 215 1.80 -8.32 -19.24
C ASN A 215 1.70 -7.10 -20.16
N ASP A 216 0.47 -6.66 -20.47
CA ASP A 216 0.18 -5.49 -21.30
C ASP A 216 0.83 -4.19 -20.79
N ARG A 217 1.28 -4.18 -19.54
CA ARG A 217 2.02 -3.06 -18.94
C ARG A 217 3.44 -2.94 -19.46
N GLY A 218 3.94 -3.96 -20.17
CA GLY A 218 5.34 -4.03 -20.59
C GLY A 218 6.33 -4.26 -19.45
N VAL A 219 5.84 -4.70 -18.29
CA VAL A 219 6.63 -5.00 -17.09
C VAL A 219 5.96 -6.14 -16.31
N SER A 220 6.78 -7.01 -15.71
CA SER A 220 6.34 -8.21 -15.00
C SER A 220 5.51 -9.16 -15.91
N PHE A 221 4.69 -10.01 -15.29
CA PHE A 221 3.97 -11.11 -15.94
C PHE A 221 2.47 -11.02 -15.68
N THR A 222 1.71 -11.75 -16.50
CA THR A 222 0.37 -12.20 -16.13
C THR A 222 0.43 -13.62 -15.55
N PHE A 223 -0.51 -13.99 -14.70
CA PHE A 223 -0.59 -15.34 -14.12
C PHE A 223 -2.01 -15.93 -14.11
N GLY A 224 -2.10 -17.21 -14.46
CA GLY A 224 -3.34 -17.97 -14.54
C GLY A 224 -3.88 -18.46 -13.19
N ALA A 225 -5.14 -18.91 -13.20
CA ALA A 225 -5.78 -19.49 -12.02
C ALA A 225 -5.07 -20.76 -11.50
N ASP A 226 -4.38 -21.49 -12.39
CA ASP A 226 -3.58 -22.66 -12.00
C ASP A 226 -2.35 -22.27 -11.17
N VAL A 227 -1.73 -21.11 -11.44
CA VAL A 227 -0.63 -20.57 -10.65
C VAL A 227 -1.11 -20.21 -9.25
N VAL A 228 -2.26 -19.53 -9.15
CA VAL A 228 -2.90 -19.20 -7.87
C VAL A 228 -3.18 -20.46 -7.06
N THR A 229 -3.82 -21.46 -7.67
CA THR A 229 -4.18 -22.71 -7.01
C THR A 229 -2.95 -23.46 -6.49
N LYS A 230 -1.90 -23.57 -7.32
CA LYS A 230 -0.63 -24.21 -6.93
C LYS A 230 0.04 -23.46 -5.78
N PHE A 231 0.03 -22.13 -5.81
CA PHE A 231 0.62 -21.30 -4.76
C PHE A 231 -0.10 -21.48 -3.43
N LEU A 232 -1.43 -21.35 -3.42
CA LEU A 232 -2.26 -21.50 -2.23
C LEU A 232 -2.07 -22.88 -1.60
N HIS A 233 -2.15 -23.95 -2.40
CA HIS A 233 -1.92 -25.31 -1.92
C HIS A 233 -0.50 -25.52 -1.38
N LYS A 234 0.53 -24.98 -2.04
CA LYS A 234 1.93 -25.12 -1.60
C LYS A 234 2.20 -24.44 -0.26
N HIS A 235 1.54 -23.32 0.01
CA HIS A 235 1.77 -22.49 1.18
C HIS A 235 0.70 -22.62 2.27
N ASP A 236 -0.24 -23.57 2.12
CA ASP A 236 -1.39 -23.78 3.03
C ASP A 236 -2.20 -22.51 3.30
N MET A 237 -2.44 -21.75 2.23
CA MET A 237 -3.20 -20.50 2.24
C MET A 237 -4.54 -20.66 1.53
N ASP A 238 -5.51 -19.85 1.91
CA ASP A 238 -6.88 -19.90 1.38
C ASP A 238 -7.12 -18.82 0.31
N LEU A 239 -6.44 -17.67 0.42
CA LEU A 239 -6.73 -16.51 -0.43
C LEU A 239 -5.47 -15.69 -0.76
N ILE A 240 -5.46 -15.13 -1.97
CA ILE A 240 -4.58 -14.01 -2.34
C ILE A 240 -5.42 -12.74 -2.38
N CYS A 241 -5.14 -11.80 -1.48
CA CYS A 241 -5.70 -10.47 -1.50
C CYS A 241 -4.73 -9.52 -2.21
N ARG A 242 -5.18 -8.87 -3.28
CA ARG A 242 -4.32 -7.97 -4.07
C ARG A 242 -5.08 -6.77 -4.56
N CYS A 243 -4.37 -5.69 -4.90
CA CYS A 243 -5.00 -4.50 -5.45
C CYS A 243 -4.27 -4.00 -6.68
N PHE A 244 -4.98 -4.02 -7.80
CA PHE A 244 -4.63 -3.26 -8.98
C PHE A 244 -5.87 -3.15 -9.87
N ARG A 245 -6.31 -1.92 -10.16
CA ARG A 245 -7.49 -1.67 -11.03
C ARG A 245 -8.78 -2.39 -10.60
N GLY A 246 -9.17 -2.27 -9.32
CA GLY A 246 -10.54 -2.57 -8.87
C GLY A 246 -11.05 -3.99 -9.13
N LYS A 247 -10.14 -4.97 -9.28
CA LYS A 247 -10.48 -6.38 -9.45
C LYS A 247 -9.87 -7.19 -8.32
N CYS A 248 -10.68 -7.52 -7.32
CA CYS A 248 -10.42 -8.68 -6.47
C CYS A 248 -10.82 -9.92 -7.27
N LEU A 249 -9.91 -10.88 -7.45
CA LEU A 249 -10.26 -12.19 -7.98
C LEU A 249 -10.55 -13.13 -6.84
N ASP A 250 -11.76 -13.67 -6.87
CA ASP A 250 -12.27 -14.65 -5.91
C ASP A 250 -12.00 -16.05 -6.49
N SER A 251 -11.16 -16.84 -5.82
CA SER A 251 -11.00 -18.26 -6.14
C SER A 251 -12.12 -19.05 -5.47
N GLY A 252 -13.29 -19.07 -6.12
CA GLY A 252 -14.32 -20.11 -6.00
C GLY A 252 -14.71 -20.56 -4.59
N SER A 253 -15.93 -20.17 -4.21
CA SER A 253 -16.81 -20.64 -3.11
C SER A 253 -16.85 -19.77 -1.84
N ASP A 254 -18.09 -19.35 -1.54
CA ASP A 254 -18.60 -18.64 -0.37
C ASP A 254 -18.24 -17.16 -0.15
N THR A 255 -19.16 -16.33 -0.65
CA THR A 255 -19.84 -15.11 -0.15
C THR A 255 -19.36 -14.31 1.09
N ALA A 256 -18.28 -14.65 1.79
CA ALA A 256 -17.75 -13.89 2.93
C ALA A 256 -16.76 -12.79 2.50
N ALA A 257 -15.96 -13.03 1.45
CA ALA A 257 -14.94 -12.07 0.98
C ALA A 257 -15.53 -10.80 0.33
N LYS A 258 -16.77 -10.84 -0.15
CA LYS A 258 -17.48 -9.65 -0.68
C LYS A 258 -17.72 -8.58 0.37
N ASN A 259 -17.80 -8.93 1.66
CA ASN A 259 -18.08 -7.96 2.71
C ASN A 259 -16.83 -7.20 3.21
N LEU A 260 -15.63 -7.55 2.73
CA LEU A 260 -14.38 -6.90 3.14
C LEU A 260 -13.75 -6.01 2.06
N LEU A 261 -14.18 -6.12 0.79
CA LEU A 261 -13.46 -5.52 -0.35
C LEU A 261 -14.34 -4.77 -1.36
N THR A 262 -15.64 -4.60 -1.10
CA THR A 262 -16.47 -3.63 -1.83
C THR A 262 -17.14 -2.69 -0.84
N HIS A 263 -16.47 -1.56 -0.56
CA HIS A 263 -17.02 -0.19 -0.57
C HIS A 263 -15.92 0.83 -0.26
#